data_AF-A0A3Q9V5E9-F1
#
_entry.id   AF-A0A3Q9V5E9-F1
#
_cell.length_a   1.000
_cell.length_b   1.000
_cell.length_c   1.000
_cell.angle_alpha   90.00
_cell.angle_beta   90.00
_cell.angle_gamma   90.00
#
_symmetry.space_group_name_H-M   'P 1'
#
loop_
_entity.id
_entity.type
_entity.pdbx_description
1 polymer ?
#
loop_
_entity_poly.entity_id
_entity_poly.type
_entity_poly.pdbx_seq_one_letter_code
_entity_poly.pdbx_strand_id
1 'polypeptide(L)' 'MAVRLVVNHPDGWAVKNPKGKKALRVFKTQKEAIDYARSLKDTTGTNVQSKTGAFRKA' A
#
# COMPACT_ATOMS: atom_id res chain seq x y z
N MET A 1 7.91 -9.28 10.17
CA MET A 1 8.48 -8.63 8.98
C MET A 1 7.56 -8.93 7.80
N ALA A 2 6.81 -7.92 7.33
CA ALA A 2 5.73 -8.06 6.36
C ALA A 2 5.92 -7.11 5.18
N VAL A 3 5.64 -7.58 3.97
CA VAL A 3 5.47 -6.69 2.81
C VAL A 3 4.19 -5.89 3.01
N ARG A 4 4.14 -4.62 2.63
CA ARG A 4 2.91 -3.81 2.61
C ARG A 4 2.48 -3.57 1.16
N LEU A 5 1.18 -3.67 0.91
CA LEU A 5 0.59 -3.40 -0.40
C LEU A 5 -0.04 -2.00 -0.37
N VAL A 6 0.38 -1.13 -1.28
CA VAL A 6 -0.25 0.15 -1.55
C VAL A 6 -1.12 -0.03 -2.79
N VAL A 7 -2.44 0.01 -2.62
CA VAL A 7 -3.42 -0.29 -3.67
C VAL A 7 -4.33 0.88 -3.95
N ASN A 8 -4.84 0.96 -5.17
CA ASN A 8 -5.86 1.94 -5.54
C ASN A 8 -7.17 1.62 -4.80
N HIS A 9 -7.81 2.64 -4.25
CA HIS A 9 -9.06 2.56 -3.49
C HIS A 9 -10.03 3.65 -3.99
N PRO A 10 -11.36 3.46 -3.95
CA PRO A 10 -12.31 4.49 -4.37
C PRO A 10 -12.06 5.87 -3.72
N ASP A 11 -11.67 5.89 -2.45
CA ASP A 11 -11.37 7.11 -1.69
C ASP A 11 -9.90 7.57 -1.78
N GLY A 12 -9.07 6.93 -2.61
CA GLY A 12 -7.66 7.27 -2.80
C GLY A 12 -6.72 6.05 -2.82
N TRP A 13 -5.86 5.94 -1.82
CA TRP A 13 -4.78 4.95 -1.76
C TRP A 13 -4.78 4.20 -0.44
N ALA A 14 -5.03 2.90 -0.50
CA ALA A 14 -5.11 2.04 0.67
C ALA A 14 -3.80 1.30 0.91
N VAL A 15 -3.35 1.28 2.18
CA VAL A 15 -2.27 0.41 2.64
C VAL A 15 -2.89 -0.83 3.25
N LYS A 16 -2.50 -2.02 2.80
CA LYS A 16 -3.01 -3.29 3.31
C LYS A 16 -1.92 -4.35 3.43
N ASN A 17 -2.23 -5.39 4.19
CA ASN A 17 -1.36 -6.55 4.28
C ASN A 17 -1.53 -7.47 3.05
N PRO A 18 -0.47 -8.18 2.63
CA PRO A 18 -0.57 -9.31 1.74
C PRO A 18 -1.53 -10.30 2.39
N LYS A 19 -2.59 -10.67 1.67
CA LYS A 19 -3.69 -11.53 2.17
C LYS A 19 -4.59 -10.89 3.24
N GLY A 20 -4.40 -9.62 3.57
CA GLY A 20 -5.30 -8.88 4.47
C GLY A 20 -6.63 -8.59 3.77
N LYS A 21 -7.74 -8.98 4.41
CA LYS A 21 -9.10 -8.70 3.89
C LYS A 21 -9.49 -7.22 3.99
N LYS A 22 -8.83 -6.44 4.85
CA LYS A 22 -9.12 -5.03 5.10
C LYS A 22 -7.89 -4.15 4.85
N ALA A 23 -8.14 -2.91 4.45
CA ALA A 23 -7.14 -1.86 4.47
C ALA A 23 -6.80 -1.50 5.92
N LEU A 24 -5.52 -1.25 6.18
CA LEU A 24 -5.04 -0.69 7.44
C LEU A 24 -5.41 0.79 7.53
N ARG A 25 -5.19 1.51 6.42
CA ARG A 25 -5.49 2.94 6.30
C ARG A 25 -5.63 3.33 4.84
N VAL A 26 -6.42 4.38 4.59
CA VAL A 26 -6.59 5.01 3.29
C VAL A 26 -6.06 6.44 3.35
N PHE A 27 -5.38 6.85 2.29
CA PHE A 27 -4.78 8.17 2.12
C PHE A 27 -5.28 8.80 0.82
N LYS A 28 -5.22 10.13 0.72
CA LYS A 28 -5.63 10.83 -0.50
C LYS A 28 -4.63 10.61 -1.62
N THR A 29 -3.34 10.55 -1.29
CA THR A 29 -2.27 10.42 -2.29
C THR A 29 -1.47 9.13 -2.13
N GLN A 30 -0.93 8.66 -3.26
CA GLN A 30 -0.07 7.49 -3.30
C GLN A 30 1.19 7.69 -2.45
N LYS A 31 1.73 8.92 -2.47
CA LYS A 31 2.92 9.29 -1.71
C LYS A 31 2.71 9.11 -0.21
N GLU A 32 1.63 9.65 0.34
CA GLU A 32 1.28 9.48 1.76
C GLU A 32 1.14 8.00 2.15
N ALA A 33 0.50 7.21 1.28
CA ALA A 33 0.35 5.77 1.52
C ALA A 33 1.69 5.02 1.53
N ILE A 34 2.61 5.38 0.64
CA ILE A 34 3.96 4.81 0.59
C ILE A 34 4.76 5.23 1.83
N ASP A 35 4.72 6.50 2.20
CA ASP A 35 5.46 7.03 3.36
C ASP A 35 4.96 6.38 4.65
N TYR A 36 3.64 6.20 4.79
CA TYR A 36 3.06 5.44 5.90
C TYR A 36 3.46 3.97 5.88
N ALA A 37 3.43 3.30 4.72
CA ALA A 37 3.84 1.90 4.63
C ALA A 37 5.31 1.70 5.06
N ARG A 38 6.20 2.65 4.70
CA ARG A 38 7.63 2.63 5.05
C ARG A 38 7.91 3.01 6.50
N SER A 39 7.05 3.79 7.15
CA SER A 39 7.24 4.18 8.56
C SER A 39 6.90 3.06 9.55
N LEU A 40 6.17 2.03 9.11
CA LEU A 40 5.84 0.87 9.94
C LEU A 40 7.10 0.02 10.17
N LYS A 41 7.45 -0.18 11.45
CA LYS A 41 8.67 -0.87 11.89
C LYS A 41 8.80 -2.31 11.39
N ASP A 42 7.69 -2.96 11.08
CA ASP A 42 7.64 -4.35 10.63
C ASP A 42 7.65 -4.48 9.10
N THR A 43 7.74 -3.38 8.34
CA THR A 43 7.73 -3.41 6.88
C THR A 43 9.07 -3.87 6.32
N THR A 44 9.06 -4.95 5.55
CA THR A 44 10.23 -5.42 4.79
C THR A 44 10.27 -4.97 3.35
N GLY A 45 9.14 -4.55 2.80
CA GLY A 45 9.03 -4.11 1.42
C GLY A 45 7.67 -3.48 1.16
N THR A 46 7.58 -2.62 0.15
CA THR A 46 6.34 -1.96 -0.25
C THR A 46 6.07 -2.24 -1.72
N ASN A 47 4.97 -2.92 -2.03
CA ASN A 47 4.53 -3.13 -3.40
C ASN A 47 3.43 -2.13 -3.72
N VAL A 48 3.68 -1.30 -4.73
CA VAL A 48 2.79 -0.22 -5.12
C VAL A 48 2.05 -0.60 -6.40
N GLN A 49 0.73 -0.53 -6.33
CA GLN A 49 -0.15 -0.70 -7.48
C GLN A 49 -0.17 0.58 -8.33
N SER A 50 -0.24 0.42 -9.64
CA SER A 50 -0.55 1.50 -10.56
C SER A 50 -2.04 1.85 -10.50
N LYS A 51 -2.41 3.02 -11.05
CA LYS A 51 -3.81 3.45 -11.15
C LYS A 51 -4.69 2.45 -11.91
N THR A 52 -4.11 1.72 -12.88
CA THR A 52 -4.78 0.72 -13.71
C THR A 52 -4.89 -0.66 -13.04
N GLY A 53 -4.38 -0.79 -11.82
CA GLY A 53 -4.51 -2.02 -11.04
C GLY A 53 -3.36 -3.01 -11.18
N ALA A 54 -2.37 -2.75 -12.04
CA ALA A 54 -1.17 -3.58 -12.14
C ALA A 54 -0.15 -3.19 -11.05
N PHE A 55 0.42 -4.17 -10.33
CA PHE A 55 1.59 -3.90 -9.49
C PHE A 55 2.81 -3.75 -10.37
N ARG A 56 3.62 -2.70 -10.13
CA ARG A 56 4.92 -2.59 -10.77
C ARG A 56 5.82 -3.68 -10.18
N LYS A 57 6.05 -4.75 -10.94
CA LYS A 57 7.22 -5.61 -10.71
C LYS A 57 8.43 -4.83 -11.20
N ALA A 58 9.36 -4.56 -10.30
CA ALA A 58 10.73 -4.23 -10.69
C ALA A 58 11.38 -5.47 -11.30
#